data_AF-A0A9X2XWV9-F1
#
_entry.id   AF-A0A9X2XWV9-F1
#
_cell.length_a   1.000
_cell.length_b   1.000
_cell.length_c   1.000
_cell.angle_alpha   90.00
_cell.angle_beta   90.00
_cell.angle_gamma   90.00
#
_symmetry.space_group_name_H-M   'P 1'
#
loop_
_entity.id
_entity.type
_entity.pdbx_description
1 polymer ?
#
loop_
_entity_poly.entity_id
_entity_poly.type
_entity_poly.pdbx_seq_one_letter_code
_entity_poly.pdbx_strand_id
1 'polypeptide(L)'
;MELVNTQPVPKELIEEKAVTEVMDGNQAAVHIAYKTSEVCAIYPITPSSAMGEWADEWSSDERTNIFGQIPRVIEMQSEAGAAGAIHGALQGSALASTFTCSQGLLLMIPNMYKIAGELTPTVFHIAARALATHA
;
A
#
# COMPACT_ATOMS: atom_id res chain seq x y z
N MET A 1 24.00 38.53 -4.35
CA MET A 1 22.88 37.59 -4.13
C MET A 1 21.80 38.00 -5.12
N GLU A 2 21.89 37.47 -6.35
CA GLU A 2 20.88 37.76 -7.38
C GLU A 2 19.58 37.05 -6.98
N LEU A 3 18.51 37.83 -6.89
CA LEU A 3 17.16 37.33 -6.74
C LEU A 3 16.84 36.53 -8.02
N VAL A 4 16.72 35.21 -7.87
CA VAL A 4 16.22 34.35 -8.94
C VAL A 4 14.80 34.82 -9.25
N ASN A 5 14.66 35.47 -10.40
CA ASN A 5 13.39 35.90 -10.93
C ASN A 5 12.60 34.65 -11.32
N THR A 6 11.72 34.18 -10.45
CA THR A 6 10.81 33.07 -10.77
C THR A 6 9.79 33.60 -11.75
N GLN A 7 10.09 33.44 -13.04
CA GLN A 7 9.11 33.55 -14.11
C GLN A 7 7.88 32.71 -13.71
N PRO A 8 6.66 33.25 -13.81
CA PRO A 8 5.46 32.48 -13.52
C PRO A 8 5.43 31.26 -14.46
N VAL A 9 5.26 30.07 -13.89
CA VAL A 9 5.15 28.83 -14.65
C VAL A 9 4.04 29.00 -15.69
N PRO A 10 4.30 28.75 -16.99
CA PRO A 10 3.30 28.88 -18.05
C PRO A 10 2.01 28.12 -17.69
N LYS A 11 0.85 28.77 -17.81
CA LYS A 11 -0.46 28.16 -17.50
C LYS A 11 -0.73 26.88 -18.31
N GLU A 12 -0.10 26.74 -19.47
CA GLU A 12 -0.20 25.55 -20.32
C GLU A 12 0.38 24.28 -19.66
N LEU A 13 1.30 24.41 -18.69
CA LEU A 13 1.84 23.28 -17.91
C LEU A 13 0.93 22.86 -16.74
N ILE A 14 -0.14 23.62 -16.46
CA ILE A 14 -1.08 23.36 -15.37
C ILE A 14 -2.35 22.66 -15.88
N GLU A 15 -2.58 22.63 -17.20
CA GLU A 15 -3.69 21.90 -17.82
C GLU A 15 -3.33 20.42 -18.07
N GLU A 16 -2.87 19.71 -17.04
CA GLU A 16 -2.96 18.26 -17.06
C GLU A 16 -4.43 17.90 -16.86
N LYS A 17 -5.09 17.51 -17.95
CA LYS A 17 -6.51 17.15 -17.98
C LYS A 17 -6.75 16.08 -16.91
N ALA A 18 -7.50 16.40 -15.87
CA ALA A 18 -7.83 15.44 -14.81
C ALA A 18 -8.47 14.19 -15.43
N VAL A 19 -7.70 13.10 -15.53
CA VAL A 19 -8.18 11.84 -16.07
C VAL A 19 -9.07 11.23 -15.02
N THR A 20 -10.36 11.12 -15.34
CA THR A 20 -11.35 10.45 -14.48
C THR A 20 -11.45 9.01 -14.93
N GLU A 21 -11.06 8.09 -14.05
CA GLU A 21 -11.19 6.65 -14.28
C GLU A 21 -12.30 6.07 -13.39
N VAL A 22 -13.01 5.08 -13.90
CA VAL A 22 -14.00 4.32 -13.12
C VAL A 22 -13.26 3.14 -12.49
N MET A 23 -13.24 3.10 -11.16
CA MET A 23 -12.56 2.06 -10.37
C MET A 23 -13.45 1.61 -9.22
N ASP A 24 -13.28 0.36 -8.78
CA ASP A 24 -13.89 -0.11 -7.54
C ASP A 24 -13.09 0.36 -6.30
N GLY A 25 -13.61 0.07 -5.10
CA GLY A 25 -12.96 0.49 -3.85
C GLY A 25 -11.61 -0.17 -3.59
N ASN A 26 -11.40 -1.42 -4.04
CA ASN A 26 -10.12 -2.11 -3.89
C ASN A 26 -9.08 -1.47 -4.81
N GLN A 27 -9.43 -1.26 -6.08
CA GLN A 27 -8.55 -0.62 -7.05
C GLN A 27 -8.18 0.82 -6.64
N ALA A 28 -9.13 1.57 -6.08
CA ALA A 28 -8.87 2.90 -5.52
C ALA A 28 -7.89 2.86 -4.33
N ALA A 29 -8.07 1.91 -3.41
CA ALA A 29 -7.21 1.78 -2.23
C ALA A 29 -5.77 1.37 -2.61
N VAL A 30 -5.63 0.36 -3.47
CA VAL A 30 -4.29 -0.09 -3.94
C VAL A 30 -3.61 0.97 -4.79
N HIS A 31 -4.34 1.78 -5.57
CA HIS A 31 -3.75 2.90 -6.34
C HIS A 31 -2.92 3.83 -5.46
N ILE A 32 -3.45 4.21 -4.30
CA ILE A 32 -2.73 5.04 -3.33
C ILE A 32 -1.65 4.24 -2.61
N ALA A 33 -1.99 3.05 -2.10
CA ALA A 33 -1.04 2.19 -1.37
C ALA A 33 0.25 1.97 -2.19
N TYR A 34 0.10 1.53 -3.44
CA TYR A 34 1.19 1.26 -4.36
C TYR A 34 2.04 2.52 -4.62
N LYS A 35 1.40 3.67 -4.82
CA LYS A 35 2.09 4.94 -5.04
C LYS A 35 2.87 5.42 -3.82
N THR A 36 2.46 5.05 -2.60
CA THR A 36 3.06 5.55 -1.36
C THR A 36 3.98 4.54 -0.65
N SER A 37 4.15 3.33 -1.19
CA SER A 37 4.92 2.26 -0.57
C SER A 37 6.12 1.84 -1.41
N GLU A 38 7.17 1.39 -0.74
CA GLU A 38 8.34 0.72 -1.33
C GLU A 38 8.21 -0.80 -1.23
N VAL A 39 7.50 -1.30 -0.21
CA VAL A 39 7.27 -2.73 0.01
C VAL A 39 5.78 -3.01 0.26
N CYS A 40 5.26 -4.03 -0.41
CA CYS A 40 3.93 -4.57 -0.17
C CYS A 40 4.04 -6.05 0.20
N ALA A 41 3.78 -6.40 1.46
CA ALA A 41 3.71 -7.81 1.87
C ALA A 41 2.25 -8.26 1.88
N ILE A 42 1.94 -9.35 1.18
CA ILE A 42 0.56 -9.76 0.90
C ILE A 42 0.32 -11.22 1.27
N TYR A 43 -0.96 -11.55 1.47
CA TYR A 43 -1.46 -12.92 1.51
C TYR A 43 -2.93 -12.90 1.08
N PRO A 44 -3.38 -13.81 0.19
CA PRO A 44 -4.71 -13.73 -0.40
C PRO A 44 -5.82 -14.07 0.62
N ILE A 45 -6.77 -13.16 0.79
CA ILE A 45 -8.03 -13.39 1.52
C ILE A 45 -9.17 -12.51 0.94
N THR A 46 -10.29 -13.13 0.57
CA THR A 46 -11.46 -12.41 0.01
C THR A 46 -12.13 -11.53 1.05
N PRO A 47 -12.52 -10.26 0.77
CA PRO A 47 -12.52 -9.59 -0.53
C PRO A 47 -11.30 -8.70 -0.80
N SER A 48 -10.25 -8.73 0.04
CA SER A 48 -9.07 -7.88 -0.13
C SER A 48 -8.03 -8.40 -1.12
N SER A 49 -8.12 -9.66 -1.57
CA SER A 49 -7.15 -10.26 -2.51
C SER A 49 -6.90 -9.43 -3.77
N ALA A 50 -7.96 -8.83 -4.33
CA ALA A 50 -7.85 -8.00 -5.54
C ALA A 50 -6.85 -6.84 -5.37
N MET A 51 -6.70 -6.27 -4.17
CA MET A 51 -5.68 -5.24 -3.94
C MET A 51 -4.25 -5.79 -4.07
N GLY A 52 -4.00 -7.02 -3.58
CA GLY A 52 -2.70 -7.68 -3.73
C GLY A 52 -2.41 -8.04 -5.18
N GLU A 53 -3.40 -8.55 -5.90
CA GLU A 53 -3.31 -8.90 -7.32
C GLU A 53 -2.97 -7.67 -8.18
N TRP A 54 -3.68 -6.55 -8.00
CA TRP A 54 -3.36 -5.29 -8.70
C TRP A 54 -1.95 -4.78 -8.38
N ALA A 55 -1.52 -4.86 -7.12
CA ALA A 55 -0.17 -4.43 -6.75
C ALA A 55 0.90 -5.29 -7.43
N ASP A 56 0.72 -6.61 -7.46
CA ASP A 56 1.65 -7.56 -8.08
C ASP A 56 1.72 -7.37 -9.61
N GLU A 57 0.56 -7.20 -10.25
CA GLU A 57 0.47 -6.87 -11.67
C GLU A 57 1.20 -5.57 -12.00
N TRP A 58 0.95 -4.50 -11.24
CA TRP A 58 1.60 -3.21 -11.48
C TRP A 58 3.11 -3.25 -11.24
N SER A 59 3.58 -4.03 -10.26
CA SER A 59 5.01 -4.27 -10.04
C SER A 59 5.65 -5.03 -11.21
N SER A 60 4.95 -6.03 -11.73
CA SER A 60 5.37 -6.79 -12.92
C SER A 60 5.39 -5.95 -14.20
N ASP A 61 4.48 -4.99 -14.32
CA ASP A 61 4.42 -3.95 -15.36
C ASP A 61 5.50 -2.86 -15.21
N GLU A 62 6.38 -2.96 -14.22
CA GLU A 62 7.42 -1.96 -13.90
C GLU A 62 6.85 -0.55 -13.60
N ARG A 63 5.62 -0.47 -13.08
CA ARG A 63 5.03 0.82 -12.69
C ARG A 63 5.77 1.39 -11.48
N THR A 64 6.04 2.68 -11.52
CA THR A 64 6.76 3.35 -10.43
C THR A 64 5.82 3.99 -9.42
N ASN A 65 6.23 3.99 -8.15
CA ASN A 65 5.63 4.79 -7.09
C ASN A 65 6.05 6.28 -7.18
N ILE A 66 5.63 7.11 -6.22
CA ILE A 66 5.98 8.55 -6.20
C ILE A 66 7.46 8.84 -5.96
N PHE A 67 8.23 7.82 -5.56
CA PHE A 67 9.68 7.91 -5.35
C PHE A 67 10.47 7.48 -6.60
N GLY A 68 9.79 7.13 -7.69
CA GLY A 68 10.41 6.66 -8.94
C GLY A 68 10.95 5.23 -8.86
N GLN A 69 10.48 4.43 -7.91
CA GLN A 69 10.88 3.03 -7.72
C GLN A 69 9.71 2.09 -7.96
N ILE A 70 9.99 0.85 -8.37
CA ILE A 70 8.98 -0.21 -8.48
C ILE A 70 8.80 -0.82 -7.08
N PRO A 71 7.62 -0.70 -6.43
CA PRO A 71 7.35 -1.33 -5.15
C PRO A 71 7.58 -2.83 -5.22
N ARG A 72 8.27 -3.37 -4.22
CA ARG A 72 8.50 -4.81 -4.10
C ARG A 72 7.28 -5.47 -3.48
N VAL A 73 6.59 -6.29 -4.26
CA VAL A 73 5.46 -7.10 -3.78
C VAL A 73 5.97 -8.49 -3.39
N ILE A 74 5.54 -8.98 -2.22
CA ILE A 74 5.97 -10.28 -1.68
C ILE A 74 4.77 -11.01 -1.10
N GLU A 75 4.43 -12.16 -1.68
CA GLU A 75 3.45 -13.07 -1.09
C GLU A 75 4.09 -13.91 0.01
N MET A 76 3.48 -13.87 1.21
CA MET A 76 3.94 -14.62 2.37
C MET A 76 3.13 -15.91 2.53
N GLN A 77 3.47 -16.74 3.52
CA GLN A 77 2.74 -17.99 3.79
C GLN A 77 1.43 -17.82 4.59
N SER A 78 1.21 -16.65 5.19
CA SER A 78 0.00 -16.27 5.94
C SER A 78 -0.04 -14.77 6.21
N GLU A 79 -1.17 -14.24 6.67
CA GLU A 79 -1.28 -12.84 7.09
C GLU A 79 -0.39 -12.51 8.29
N ALA A 80 -0.16 -13.47 9.19
CA ALA A 80 0.84 -13.30 10.26
C ALA A 80 2.25 -13.12 9.68
N GLY A 81 2.59 -13.89 8.63
CA GLY A 81 3.83 -13.75 7.89
C GLY A 81 3.93 -12.40 7.19
N ALA A 82 2.86 -11.96 6.52
CA ALA A 82 2.77 -10.64 5.89
C ALA A 82 3.01 -9.52 6.90
N ALA A 83 2.35 -9.53 8.06
CA ALA A 83 2.58 -8.51 9.09
C ALA A 83 4.01 -8.56 9.67
N GLY A 84 4.62 -9.74 9.78
CA GLY A 84 6.02 -9.88 10.17
C GLY A 84 6.98 -9.29 9.14
N ALA A 85 6.71 -9.50 7.85
CA ALA A 85 7.47 -8.89 6.76
C ALA A 85 7.32 -7.36 6.73
N ILE A 86 6.11 -6.83 6.95
CA ILE A 86 5.88 -5.39 7.12
C ILE A 86 6.70 -4.86 8.30
N HIS A 87 6.62 -5.52 9.47
CA HIS A 87 7.39 -5.09 10.64
C HIS A 87 8.90 -5.03 10.34
N GLY A 88 9.44 -6.06 9.71
CA GLY A 88 10.85 -6.10 9.29
C GLY A 88 11.23 -5.03 8.27
N ALA A 89 10.37 -4.77 7.27
CA ALA A 89 10.59 -3.74 6.27
C ALA A 89 10.66 -2.34 6.91
N LEU A 90 9.79 -2.05 7.87
CA LEU A 90 9.78 -0.80 8.63
C LEU A 90 11.06 -0.62 9.45
N GLN A 91 11.59 -1.68 10.07
CA GLN A 91 12.90 -1.62 10.75
C GLN A 91 14.05 -1.33 9.77
N GLY A 92 13.90 -1.77 8.52
CA GLY A 92 14.79 -1.45 7.41
C GLY A 92 14.60 -0.05 6.81
N SER A 93 13.77 0.81 7.43
CA SER A 93 13.43 2.16 6.94
C SER A 93 12.71 2.20 5.59
N ALA A 94 12.01 1.13 5.20
CA ALA A 94 11.17 1.12 4.00
C ALA A 94 9.71 1.43 4.34
N LEU A 95 9.05 2.27 3.54
CA LEU A 95 7.61 2.51 3.63
C LEU A 95 6.85 1.28 3.15
N ALA A 96 6.06 0.68 4.04
CA ALA A 96 5.44 -0.61 3.79
C ALA A 96 3.93 -0.62 4.03
N SER A 97 3.19 -1.31 3.17
CA SER A 97 1.74 -1.48 3.26
C SER A 97 1.30 -2.93 3.02
N THR A 98 0.12 -3.28 3.52
CA THR A 98 -0.48 -4.61 3.32
C THR A 98 -1.98 -4.51 3.09
N PHE A 99 -2.56 -5.58 2.56
CA PHE A 99 -3.97 -5.72 2.23
C PHE A 99 -4.53 -6.95 2.95
N THR A 100 -5.58 -6.80 3.75
CA THR A 100 -6.18 -7.95 4.45
C THR A 100 -7.64 -7.71 4.82
N CYS A 101 -8.28 -8.69 5.44
CA CYS A 101 -9.61 -8.59 6.02
C CYS A 101 -9.84 -9.63 7.13
N SER A 102 -10.87 -9.44 7.95
CA SER A 102 -11.48 -10.50 8.79
C SER A 102 -10.44 -11.34 9.57
N GLN A 103 -10.40 -12.66 9.35
CA GLN A 103 -9.47 -13.59 10.00
C GLN A 103 -8.00 -13.24 9.75
N GLY A 104 -7.67 -12.76 8.56
CA GLY A 104 -6.33 -12.33 8.23
C GLY A 104 -5.86 -11.18 9.13
N LEU A 105 -6.72 -10.20 9.37
CA LEU A 105 -6.42 -9.09 10.28
C LEU A 105 -6.18 -9.59 11.72
N LEU A 106 -6.90 -10.61 12.20
CA LEU A 106 -6.66 -11.20 13.52
C LEU A 106 -5.25 -11.76 13.65
N LEU A 107 -4.74 -12.40 12.60
CA LEU A 107 -3.38 -12.94 12.56
C LEU A 107 -2.29 -11.86 12.55
N MET A 108 -2.63 -10.63 12.16
CA MET A 108 -1.71 -9.49 12.15
C MET A 108 -1.63 -8.77 13.51
N ILE A 109 -2.61 -8.93 14.41
CA ILE A 109 -2.71 -8.21 15.69
C ILE A 109 -1.40 -8.25 16.52
N PRO A 110 -0.71 -9.39 16.68
CA PRO A 110 0.53 -9.42 17.47
C PRO A 110 1.62 -8.48 16.90
N ASN A 111 1.77 -8.42 15.58
CA ASN A 111 2.73 -7.53 14.93
C ASN A 111 2.25 -6.07 14.95
N MET A 112 0.93 -5.81 14.88
CA MET A 112 0.39 -4.46 15.00
C MET A 112 0.78 -3.81 16.34
N TYR A 113 0.78 -4.56 17.45
CA TYR A 113 1.25 -4.05 18.74
C TYR A 113 2.73 -3.64 18.71
N LYS A 114 3.58 -4.43 18.04
CA LYS A 114 5.01 -4.10 17.90
C LYS A 114 5.21 -2.85 17.06
N ILE A 115 4.62 -2.82 15.87
CA ILE A 115 4.68 -1.69 14.93
C ILE A 115 4.23 -0.39 15.60
N ALA A 116 3.08 -0.43 16.29
CA ALA A 116 2.55 0.73 17.01
C ALA A 116 3.43 1.14 18.19
N GLY A 117 3.95 0.19 18.96
CA GLY A 117 4.84 0.46 20.09
C GLY A 117 6.18 1.06 19.68
N GLU A 118 6.64 0.75 18.46
CA GLU A 118 7.88 1.28 17.88
C GLU A 118 7.65 2.59 17.08
N LEU A 119 6.40 3.07 17.01
CA LEU A 119 6.01 4.31 16.32
C LEU A 119 6.46 4.37 14.85
N THR A 120 6.39 3.22 14.17
CA THR A 120 6.78 3.13 12.75
C THR A 120 5.60 3.40 11.82
N PRO A 121 5.77 4.21 10.75
CA PRO A 121 4.66 4.61 9.88
C PRO A 121 4.29 3.48 8.91
N THR A 122 3.04 3.03 8.94
CA THR A 122 2.51 2.04 7.98
C THR A 122 1.01 2.22 7.79
N VAL A 123 0.50 1.76 6.64
CA VAL A 123 -0.94 1.76 6.34
C VAL A 123 -1.38 0.35 5.98
N PHE A 124 -2.37 -0.16 6.72
CA PHE A 124 -3.02 -1.43 6.46
C PHE A 124 -4.36 -1.14 5.79
N HIS A 125 -4.54 -1.62 4.56
CA HIS A 125 -5.75 -1.40 3.78
C HIS A 125 -6.71 -2.59 3.98
N ILE A 126 -7.85 -2.32 4.61
CA ILE A 126 -8.77 -3.36 5.10
C ILE A 126 -10.10 -3.31 4.35
N ALA A 127 -10.37 -4.34 3.55
CA ALA A 127 -11.71 -4.56 3.01
C ALA A 127 -12.57 -5.24 4.08
N ALA A 128 -13.23 -4.45 4.93
CA ALA A 128 -13.90 -4.93 6.14
C ALA A 128 -14.90 -6.08 5.84
N ARG A 129 -14.68 -7.22 6.50
CA ARG A 129 -15.51 -8.44 6.40
C ARG A 129 -15.72 -9.02 7.79
N ALA A 130 -16.92 -9.54 8.05
CA ALA A 130 -17.27 -10.18 9.31
C ALA A 130 -16.29 -11.30 9.71
N LEU A 131 -16.14 -11.53 11.01
CA LEU A 131 -15.42 -12.68 11.54
C LEU A 131 -16.30 -13.93 11.46
N ALA A 132 -15.67 -15.09 11.36
CA ALA A 132 -16.38 -16.35 11.52
C ALA A 132 -16.80 -16.48 12.99
N THR A 133 -18.08 -16.72 13.23
CA THR A 133 -18.65 -17.00 14.55
C THR A 133 -19.42 -18.31 14.50
N HIS A 134 -19.64 -18.93 15.66
CA HIS A 134 -20.63 -20.00 15.76
C HIS A 134 -22.04 -19.39 15.74
N ALA A 135 -22.99 -20.04 15.05
CA ALA A 135 -24.41 -19.66 15.03
C ALA A 135 -25.22 -20.49 16.02
#